data_AF-A0A379AEM3-F1
#
_entry.id   AF-A0A379AEM3-F1
#
_cell.length_a   1.000
_cell.length_b   1.000
_cell.length_c   1.000
_cell.angle_alpha   90.00
_cell.angle_beta   90.00
_cell.angle_gamma   90.00
#
_symmetry.space_group_name_H-M   'P 1'
#
loop_
_entity.id
_entity.type
_entity.pdbx_description
1 polymer ?
#
loop_
_entity_poly.entity_id
_entity_poly.type
_entity_poly.pdbx_seq_one_letter_code
_entity_poly.pdbx_strand_id
1 'polypeptide(L)'
;MRGEPAEKATGELRGWLIEVINQRLMRGTDAAVVNYISVSVEEMRALNQIDPGLCFRYLYPQVSGGINLLTTLPPSLNRKEADAMEQLLLNSPLPDQPLDKALAQDDLQKIVARLYQQWGG
;
A
#
# COMPACT_ATOMS: atom_id res chain seq x y z
N MET A 1 23.92 21.22 14.57
CA MET A 1 23.20 20.11 13.92
C MET A 1 22.06 20.73 13.12
N ARG A 2 22.20 20.88 11.81
CA ARG A 2 21.12 21.37 10.94
C ARG A 2 20.20 20.19 10.70
N GLY A 3 19.01 20.21 11.28
CA GLY A 3 17.98 19.22 10.99
C GLY A 3 17.68 19.23 9.51
N GLU A 4 17.66 18.05 8.90
CA GLU A 4 17.14 17.93 7.54
C GLU A 4 15.69 18.45 7.51
N PRO A 5 15.27 19.14 6.43
CA PRO A 5 13.89 19.60 6.32
C PRO A 5 12.95 18.41 6.50
N ALA A 6 11.89 18.58 7.28
CA ALA A 6 10.94 17.51 7.59
C ALA A 6 10.37 16.85 6.32
N GLU A 7 10.34 17.55 5.19
CA GLU A 7 9.90 17.03 3.89
C GLU A 7 10.87 16.03 3.24
N LYS A 8 12.13 15.99 3.68
CA LYS A 8 13.14 15.03 3.18
C LYS A 8 13.13 13.74 4.00
N ALA A 9 12.87 13.85 5.30
CA ALA A 9 12.73 12.69 6.20
C ALA A 9 11.47 11.85 5.91
N THR A 10 10.40 12.45 5.36
CA THR A 10 9.13 11.74 5.09
C THR A 10 9.22 10.61 4.07
N GLY A 11 10.08 10.73 3.05
CA GLY A 11 10.27 9.67 2.07
C GLY A 11 10.91 8.41 2.65
N GLU A 12 11.93 8.58 3.48
CA GLU A 12 12.62 7.48 4.19
C GLU A 12 11.72 6.84 5.25
N LEU A 13 10.92 7.65 5.95
CA LEU A 13 9.92 7.17 6.91
C LEU A 13 8.89 6.22 6.27
N ARG A 14 8.41 6.50 5.05
CA ARG A 14 7.49 5.60 4.34
C ARG A 14 8.14 4.24 4.05
N GLY A 15 9.43 4.24 3.71
CA GLY A 15 10.20 3.01 3.48
C GLY A 15 10.26 2.11 4.73
N TRP A 16 10.38 2.68 5.93
CA TRP A 16 10.37 1.89 7.17
C TRP A 16 8.96 1.48 7.57
N LEU A 17 7.98 2.37 7.35
CA LEU A 17 6.59 2.11 7.64
C LEU A 17 6.04 0.93 6.81
N ILE A 18 6.51 0.75 5.56
CA ILE A 18 6.03 -0.33 4.68
C ILE A 18 6.32 -1.72 5.27
N GLU A 19 7.43 -1.89 6.01
CA GLU A 19 7.74 -3.17 6.65
C GLU A 19 6.73 -3.50 7.75
N VAL A 20 6.36 -2.51 8.56
CA VAL A 20 5.33 -2.65 9.60
C VAL A 20 3.97 -2.94 8.96
N ILE A 21 3.62 -2.21 7.90
CA ILE A 21 2.37 -2.41 7.17
C ILE A 21 2.29 -3.82 6.58
N ASN A 22 3.35 -4.31 5.96
CA ASN A 22 3.38 -5.67 5.41
C ASN A 22 3.13 -6.73 6.49
N GLN A 23 3.68 -6.55 7.69
CA GLN A 23 3.38 -7.44 8.82
C GLN A 23 1.92 -7.35 9.26
N ARG A 24 1.31 -6.17 9.23
CA ARG A 24 -0.10 -5.98 9.58
C ARG A 24 -1.06 -6.50 8.53
N LEU A 25 -0.73 -6.40 7.24
CA LEU A 25 -1.54 -6.94 6.15
C LEU A 25 -1.78 -8.45 6.30
N MET A 26 -0.78 -9.18 6.80
CA MET A 26 -0.90 -10.62 7.04
C MET A 26 -1.84 -11.02 8.19
N ARG A 27 -2.27 -10.06 9.01
CA ARG A 27 -3.04 -10.31 10.25
C ARG A 27 -4.27 -9.44 10.38
N GLY A 28 -4.43 -8.45 9.50
CA GLY A 28 -5.56 -7.54 9.50
C GLY A 28 -6.86 -8.27 9.19
N THR A 29 -7.98 -7.75 9.68
CA THR A 29 -9.29 -8.21 9.22
C THR A 29 -9.43 -7.96 7.71
N ASP A 30 -10.19 -8.81 7.01
CA ASP A 30 -10.46 -8.66 5.57
C ASP A 30 -10.89 -7.24 5.21
N ALA A 31 -11.80 -6.65 5.99
CA ALA A 31 -12.29 -5.30 5.77
C ALA A 31 -11.17 -4.25 5.84
N ALA A 32 -10.27 -4.36 6.81
CA ALA A 32 -9.17 -3.41 6.99
C ALA A 32 -8.10 -3.57 5.89
N VAL A 33 -7.77 -4.82 5.53
CA VAL A 33 -6.83 -5.13 4.43
C VAL A 33 -7.38 -4.62 3.11
N VAL A 34 -8.63 -4.94 2.78
CA VAL A 34 -9.28 -4.50 1.53
C VAL A 34 -9.36 -2.97 1.48
N ASN A 35 -9.70 -2.30 2.58
CA ASN A 35 -9.71 -0.83 2.62
C ASN A 35 -8.32 -0.25 2.31
N TYR A 36 -7.28 -0.71 3.01
CA TYR A 36 -5.92 -0.21 2.81
C TYR A 36 -5.39 -0.45 1.38
N ILE A 37 -5.60 -1.65 0.83
CA ILE A 37 -5.19 -1.98 -0.53
C ILE A 37 -5.96 -1.15 -1.57
N SER A 38 -7.25 -0.91 -1.35
CA SER A 38 -8.06 -0.08 -2.25
C SER A 38 -7.55 1.35 -2.30
N VAL A 39 -7.22 1.94 -1.14
CA VAL A 39 -6.62 3.29 -1.08
C VAL A 39 -5.25 3.32 -1.74
N SER A 40 -4.41 2.31 -1.52
CA SER A 40 -3.10 2.20 -2.18
C SER A 40 -3.24 2.16 -3.72
N VAL A 41 -4.27 1.49 -4.25
CA VAL A 41 -4.56 1.47 -5.70
C VAL A 41 -5.03 2.84 -6.20
N GLU A 42 -5.78 3.59 -5.40
CA GLU A 42 -6.15 4.97 -5.75
C GLU A 42 -4.93 5.89 -5.80
N GLU A 43 -3.99 5.77 -4.86
CA GLU A 43 -2.70 6.48 -4.88
C GLU A 43 -1.90 6.14 -6.14
N MET A 44 -1.75 4.84 -6.45
CA MET A 44 -1.07 4.39 -7.68
C MET A 44 -1.71 4.98 -8.94
N ARG A 45 -3.04 5.00 -9.02
CA ARG A 45 -3.77 5.60 -10.14
C ARG A 45 -3.52 7.09 -10.24
N ALA A 46 -3.61 7.82 -9.13
CA ALA A 46 -3.39 9.27 -9.10
C ALA A 46 -1.94 9.61 -9.51
N LEU A 47 -0.96 8.87 -9.00
CA LEU A 47 0.45 9.04 -9.37
C LEU A 47 0.68 8.76 -10.86
N ASN A 48 0.12 7.67 -11.39
CA ASN A 48 0.26 7.32 -12.80
C ASN A 48 -0.37 8.37 -13.74
N GLN A 49 -1.43 9.06 -13.30
CA GLN A 49 -2.03 10.17 -14.05
C GLN A 49 -1.16 11.44 -14.04
N ILE A 50 -0.37 11.66 -12.98
CA ILE A 50 0.58 12.78 -12.91
C ILE A 50 1.82 12.47 -13.75
N ASP A 51 2.46 11.33 -13.48
CA ASP A 51 3.63 10.83 -14.18
C ASP A 51 3.78 9.32 -13.90
N PRO A 52 3.77 8.44 -14.91
CA PRO A 52 4.00 7.00 -14.74
C PRO A 52 5.28 6.67 -13.94
N GLY A 53 6.32 7.50 -14.02
CA GLY A 53 7.54 7.35 -13.24
C GLY A 53 7.34 7.49 -11.74
N LEU A 54 6.35 8.28 -11.30
CA LEU A 54 6.01 8.42 -9.88
C LEU A 54 5.32 7.17 -9.33
N CYS A 55 4.44 6.54 -10.12
CA CYS A 55 3.84 5.25 -9.75
C CYS A 55 4.92 4.17 -9.60
N PHE A 56 5.91 4.14 -10.49
CA PHE A 56 7.05 3.21 -10.37
C PHE A 56 7.85 3.47 -9.08
N ARG A 57 8.19 4.72 -8.78
CA ARG A 57 8.93 5.09 -7.56
C ARG A 57 8.14 4.82 -6.27
N TYR A 58 6.81 4.89 -6.33
CA TYR A 58 5.93 4.54 -5.24
C TYR A 58 5.96 3.04 -4.93
N LEU A 59 5.90 2.20 -5.98
CA LEU A 59 5.94 0.75 -5.87
C LEU A 59 7.33 0.20 -5.50
N TYR A 60 8.38 0.87 -5.99
CA TYR A 60 9.77 0.41 -5.86
C TYR A 60 10.70 1.53 -5.32
N PRO A 61 10.43 2.07 -4.12
CA PRO A 61 11.21 3.18 -3.57
C PRO A 61 12.70 2.86 -3.37
N GLN A 62 13.04 1.59 -3.18
CA GLN A 62 14.41 1.07 -3.06
C GLN A 62 15.21 1.09 -4.38
N VAL A 63 14.52 1.15 -5.53
CA VAL A 63 15.18 1.11 -6.86
C VAL A 63 15.45 2.52 -7.37
N SER A 64 14.45 3.41 -7.27
CA SER A 64 14.48 4.74 -7.92
C SER A 64 14.36 5.90 -6.94
N GLY A 65 14.45 5.62 -5.64
CA GLY A 65 14.22 6.59 -4.57
C GLY A 65 12.74 6.88 -4.35
N GLY A 66 12.34 7.01 -3.08
CA GLY A 66 10.96 7.28 -2.70
C GLY A 66 10.43 8.63 -3.20
N ILE A 67 9.13 8.85 -2.99
CA ILE A 67 8.42 10.10 -3.34
C ILE A 67 7.75 10.68 -2.09
N ASN A 68 7.63 12.02 -2.03
CA ASN A 68 6.93 12.70 -0.95
C ASN A 68 5.44 12.90 -1.32
N LEU A 69 4.60 11.96 -0.89
CA LEU A 69 3.17 11.96 -1.19
C LEU A 69 2.42 13.18 -0.66
N LEU A 70 2.86 13.77 0.46
CA LEU A 70 2.24 14.98 1.01
C LEU A 70 2.32 16.16 0.03
N THR A 71 3.36 16.19 -0.79
CA THR A 71 3.57 17.22 -1.82
C THR A 71 3.09 16.81 -3.21
N THR A 72 2.95 15.51 -3.46
CA THR A 72 2.60 14.97 -4.79
C THR A 72 1.12 14.67 -4.95
N LEU A 73 0.46 14.16 -3.91
CA LEU A 73 -0.94 13.75 -3.95
C LEU A 73 -1.88 14.84 -3.39
N PRO A 74 -3.16 14.84 -3.80
CA PRO A 74 -4.17 15.72 -3.21
C PRO A 74 -4.27 15.50 -1.69
N PRO A 75 -4.46 16.57 -0.89
CA PRO A 75 -4.58 16.45 0.57
C PRO A 75 -5.71 15.52 1.03
N SER A 76 -6.79 15.40 0.26
CA SER A 76 -7.88 14.46 0.53
C SER A 76 -7.44 13.00 0.44
N LEU A 77 -6.59 12.66 -0.54
CA LEU A 77 -6.08 11.31 -0.71
C LEU A 77 -5.05 10.95 0.36
N ASN A 78 -4.18 11.91 0.73
CA ASN A 78 -3.27 11.76 1.87
C ASN A 78 -4.03 11.48 3.18
N ARG A 79 -5.16 12.16 3.41
CA ARG A 79 -6.00 11.89 4.59
C ARG A 79 -6.63 10.50 4.53
N LYS A 80 -7.14 10.11 3.37
CA LYS A 80 -7.74 8.79 3.16
C LYS A 80 -6.74 7.66 3.40
N GLU A 81 -5.49 7.84 2.97
CA GLU A 81 -4.40 6.87 3.24
C GLU A 81 -4.09 6.79 4.74
N ALA A 82 -3.98 7.93 5.42
CA ALA A 82 -3.74 7.96 6.86
C ALA A 82 -4.85 7.24 7.64
N ASP A 83 -6.13 7.51 7.29
CA ASP A 83 -7.29 6.86 7.92
C ASP A 83 -7.30 5.34 7.65
N ALA A 84 -6.98 4.91 6.42
CA ALA A 84 -6.93 3.50 6.06
C ALA A 84 -5.78 2.76 6.76
N MET A 85 -4.63 3.42 6.90
CA MET A 85 -3.50 2.92 7.65
C MET A 85 -3.84 2.77 9.14
N GLU A 86 -4.43 3.79 9.76
CA GLU A 86 -4.87 3.72 11.15
C GLU A 86 -5.83 2.55 11.37
N GLN A 87 -6.82 2.38 10.49
CA GLN A 87 -7.74 1.26 10.55
C GLN A 87 -7.03 -0.09 10.43
N LEU A 88 -6.05 -0.24 9.53
CA LEU A 88 -5.25 -1.46 9.42
C LEU A 88 -4.47 -1.75 10.71
N LEU A 89 -3.84 -0.74 11.29
CA LEU A 89 -3.06 -0.89 12.52
C LEU A 89 -3.94 -1.29 13.72
N LEU A 90 -5.13 -0.67 13.86
CA LEU A 90 -6.08 -0.99 14.93
C LEU A 90 -6.76 -2.35 14.75
N ASN A 91 -6.92 -2.81 13.51
CA ASN A 91 -7.62 -4.06 13.17
C ASN A 91 -6.67 -5.20 12.78
N SER A 92 -5.42 -5.17 13.25
CA SER A 92 -4.44 -6.25 13.08
C SER A 92 -3.94 -6.81 14.44
N PRO A 93 -4.86 -7.30 15.30
CA PRO A 93 -4.51 -7.81 16.63
C PRO A 93 -3.67 -9.10 16.54
N LEU A 94 -2.94 -9.38 17.61
CA LEU A 94 -2.37 -10.71 17.86
C LEU A 94 -3.44 -11.63 18.48
N PRO A 95 -3.39 -12.95 18.23
CA PRO A 95 -2.47 -13.69 17.37
C PRO A 95 -2.86 -13.66 15.89
N ASP A 96 -1.98 -14.15 15.02
CA ASP A 96 -2.20 -14.26 13.57
C ASP A 96 -3.50 -15.00 13.26
N GLN A 97 -4.22 -14.55 12.24
CA GLN A 97 -5.38 -15.28 11.76
C GLN A 97 -4.95 -16.63 11.19
N PRO A 98 -5.69 -17.71 11.49
CA PRO A 98 -5.40 -19.02 10.92
C PRO A 98 -5.55 -19.00 9.40
N LEU A 99 -4.47 -19.35 8.69
CA LEU A 99 -4.43 -19.40 7.23
C LEU A 99 -4.81 -20.80 6.72
N ASP A 100 -5.94 -20.90 6.03
CA ASP A 100 -6.24 -22.07 5.19
C ASP A 100 -5.52 -21.94 3.85
N LYS A 101 -4.38 -22.60 3.73
CA LYS A 101 -3.53 -22.54 2.52
C LYS A 101 -4.21 -23.14 1.30
N ALA A 102 -5.06 -24.15 1.47
CA ALA A 102 -5.72 -24.80 0.35
C ALA A 102 -6.80 -23.89 -0.24
N LEU A 103 -7.62 -23.29 0.63
CA LEU A 103 -8.61 -22.29 0.23
C LEU A 103 -7.95 -21.08 -0.43
N ALA A 104 -6.88 -20.54 0.16
CA ALA A 104 -6.16 -19.39 -0.39
C ALA A 104 -5.58 -19.67 -1.79
N GLN A 105 -5.09 -20.88 -2.04
CA GLN A 105 -4.60 -21.28 -3.38
C GLN A 105 -5.72 -21.37 -4.40
N ASP A 106 -6.85 -21.98 -4.04
CA ASP A 106 -8.02 -22.09 -4.91
C ASP A 106 -8.59 -20.71 -5.28
N ASP A 107 -8.71 -19.81 -4.30
CA ASP A 107 -9.16 -18.44 -4.54
C ASP A 107 -8.19 -17.65 -5.42
N LEU A 108 -6.88 -17.77 -5.18
CA LEU A 108 -5.86 -17.12 -6.01
C LEU A 108 -5.93 -17.61 -7.46
N GLN A 109 -6.07 -18.91 -7.69
CA GLN A 109 -6.19 -19.48 -9.03
C GLN A 109 -7.42 -18.92 -9.76
N LYS A 110 -8.57 -18.84 -9.08
CA LYS A 110 -9.79 -18.27 -9.65
C LYS A 110 -9.61 -16.79 -10.00
N ILE A 111 -8.98 -16.02 -9.12
CA ILE A 111 -8.72 -14.59 -9.37
C ILE A 111 -7.80 -14.43 -10.57
N VAL A 112 -6.63 -15.08 -10.57
CA VAL A 112 -5.64 -14.99 -11.66
C VAL A 112 -6.25 -15.40 -13.00
N ALA A 113 -7.06 -16.45 -13.04
CA ALA A 113 -7.76 -16.86 -14.25
C ALA A 113 -8.68 -15.76 -14.81
N ARG A 114 -9.42 -15.05 -13.96
CA ARG A 114 -10.25 -13.91 -14.37
C ARG A 114 -9.41 -12.74 -14.86
N LEU A 115 -8.33 -12.40 -14.15
CA LEU A 115 -7.45 -11.30 -14.57
C LEU A 115 -6.84 -11.62 -15.96
N TYR A 116 -6.41 -12.86 -16.18
CA TYR A 116 -5.85 -13.28 -17.48
C TYR A 116 -6.90 -13.21 -18.61
N GLN A 117 -8.14 -13.61 -18.35
CA GLN A 117 -9.21 -13.44 -19.33
C GLN A 117 -9.48 -11.98 -19.71
N GLN A 118 -9.25 -11.05 -18.77
CA GLN A 118 -9.52 -9.63 -18.98
C GLN A 118 -8.37 -8.86 -19.64
N TRP A 119 -7.12 -9.22 -19.36
CA TRP A 119 -5.93 -8.46 -19.82
C TRP A 119 -4.81 -9.32 -20.43
N GLY A 120 -4.95 -10.64 -20.50
CA GLY A 120 -3.94 -11.57 -21.00
C GLY A 120 -3.99 -11.83 -22.50
N GLY A 121 -4.77 -11.04 -23.25
CA GLY A 121 -4.93 -11.13 -24.71
C GLY A 121 -4.60 -9.81 -25.40
#